data_AF-A0A949DW33-F1
#
_entry.id   AF-A0A949DW33-F1
#
_cell.length_a   1.000
_cell.length_b   1.000
_cell.length_c   1.000
_cell.angle_alpha   90.00
_cell.angle_beta   90.00
_cell.angle_gamma   90.00
#
_symmetry.space_group_name_H-M   'P 1'
#
loop_
_entity.id
_entity.type
_entity.pdbx_description
1 polymer ?
#
loop_
_entity_poly.entity_id
_entity_poly.type
_entity_poly.pdbx_seq_one_letter_code
_entity_poly.pdbx_strand_id
1 'polypeptide(L)'
;MGVIKDIFKLFKFGVRTTTKAVKLAEKASRSMHRKKTLSTITDLKQSCLNYTQIADQLNNQGVSTISGKGIWRASTVSRLLKNK
;
A
#
# COMPACT_ATOMS: atom_id res chain seq x y z
N MET A 1 -45.42 -17.59 -5.39
CA MET A 1 -44.59 -17.07 -4.27
C MET A 1 -43.09 -17.31 -4.53
N GLY A 2 -42.55 -16.86 -5.69
CA GLY A 2 -41.20 -17.26 -6.15
C GLY A 2 -40.27 -16.14 -6.62
N VAL A 3 -40.80 -15.01 -7.11
CA VAL A 3 -40.02 -14.01 -7.86
C VAL A 3 -39.07 -13.17 -6.96
N ILE A 4 -39.45 -12.92 -5.70
CA ILE A 4 -38.69 -12.06 -4.78
C ILE A 4 -37.41 -12.76 -4.27
N LYS A 5 -37.41 -14.10 -4.17
CA LYS A 5 -36.25 -14.87 -3.71
C LYS A 5 -35.08 -14.80 -4.69
N ASP A 6 -35.36 -14.81 -5.99
CA ASP A 6 -34.33 -14.72 -7.03
C ASP A 6 -33.73 -13.31 -7.16
N ILE A 7 -34.54 -12.26 -6.97
CA ILE A 7 -34.06 -10.86 -6.95
C ILE A 7 -33.05 -10.64 -5.80
N PHE A 8 -33.34 -11.15 -4.60
CA PHE A 8 -32.41 -11.09 -3.47
C PHE A 8 -31.13 -11.90 -3.70
N LYS A 9 -31.22 -13.02 -4.43
CA LYS A 9 -30.08 -13.88 -4.77
C LYS A 9 -29.12 -13.18 -5.75
N LEU A 10 -29.66 -12.47 -6.74
CA LEU A 10 -28.89 -11.66 -7.69
C LEU A 10 -28.17 -10.49 -7.00
N PHE A 11 -28.84 -9.83 -6.03
CA PHE A 11 -28.23 -8.74 -5.26
C PHE A 11 -27.05 -9.21 -4.39
N LYS A 12 -27.19 -10.36 -3.73
CA LYS A 12 -26.10 -10.98 -2.95
C LYS A 12 -24.90 -11.40 -3.82
N PHE A 13 -25.15 -11.78 -5.07
CA PHE A 13 -24.10 -12.18 -6.01
C PHE A 13 -23.28 -10.98 -6.51
N GLY A 14 -23.94 -9.86 -6.85
CA GLY A 14 -23.29 -8.61 -7.27
C GLY A 14 -22.42 -7.95 -6.18
N VAL A 15 -22.80 -8.10 -4.90
CA VAL A 15 -21.98 -7.60 -3.77
C VAL A 15 -20.73 -8.47 -3.52
N ARG A 16 -20.77 -9.78 -3.82
CA ARG A 16 -19.60 -10.68 -3.70
C ARG A 16 -18.56 -10.49 -4.80
N THR A 17 -18.99 -10.16 -6.01
CA THR A 17 -18.08 -9.91 -7.13
C THR A 17 -17.37 -8.57 -6.98
N THR A 18 -18.09 -7.54 -6.55
CA THR A 18 -17.53 -6.21 -6.26
C THR A 18 -16.52 -6.26 -5.10
N THR A 19 -16.82 -6.96 -4.01
CA THR A 19 -15.88 -7.09 -2.88
C THR A 19 -14.59 -7.85 -3.23
N LYS A 20 -14.65 -8.88 -4.08
CA LYS A 20 -13.43 -9.57 -4.57
C LYS A 20 -12.63 -8.67 -5.51
N ALA A 21 -13.28 -7.98 -6.44
CA ALA A 21 -12.61 -7.07 -7.37
C ALA A 21 -11.94 -5.89 -6.65
N VAL A 22 -12.61 -5.30 -5.64
CA VAL A 22 -12.06 -4.23 -4.80
C VAL A 22 -10.85 -4.73 -4.01
N LYS A 23 -10.90 -5.92 -3.41
CA LYS A 23 -9.73 -6.52 -2.72
C LYS A 23 -8.55 -6.76 -3.65
N LEU A 24 -8.81 -7.15 -4.90
CA LEU A 24 -7.77 -7.39 -5.89
C LEU A 24 -7.13 -6.07 -6.36
N ALA A 25 -7.95 -5.05 -6.62
CA ALA A 25 -7.51 -3.70 -6.95
C ALA A 25 -6.71 -3.08 -5.80
N GLU A 26 -7.18 -3.21 -4.56
CA GLU A 26 -6.48 -2.71 -3.38
C GLU A 26 -5.13 -3.41 -3.18
N LYS A 27 -5.05 -4.73 -3.43
CA LYS A 27 -3.79 -5.49 -3.40
C LYS A 27 -2.82 -5.02 -4.48
N ALA A 28 -3.32 -4.72 -5.69
CA ALA A 28 -2.52 -4.18 -6.79
C ALA A 28 -2.03 -2.75 -6.49
N SER A 29 -2.89 -1.89 -5.94
CA SER A 29 -2.50 -0.53 -5.51
C SER A 29 -1.45 -0.56 -4.41
N ARG A 30 -1.58 -1.45 -3.42
CA ARG A 30 -0.58 -1.65 -2.36
C ARG A 30 0.76 -2.16 -2.90
N SER A 31 0.73 -3.07 -3.88
CA SER A 31 1.97 -3.60 -4.47
C SER A 31 2.70 -2.56 -5.32
N MET A 32 1.97 -1.74 -6.10
CA MET A 32 2.53 -0.60 -6.83
C MET A 32 3.08 0.46 -5.88
N HIS A 33 2.32 0.83 -4.84
CA HIS A 33 2.75 1.80 -3.84
C HIS A 33 4.06 1.34 -3.19
N ARG A 34 4.14 0.07 -2.77
CA ARG A 34 5.38 -0.51 -2.22
C ARG A 34 6.57 -0.39 -3.17
N LYS A 35 6.39 -0.72 -4.45
CA LYS A 35 7.47 -0.61 -5.46
C LYS A 35 7.95 0.84 -5.61
N LYS A 36 7.01 1.79 -5.71
CA LYS A 36 7.31 3.22 -5.83
C LYS A 36 8.03 3.76 -4.59
N THR A 37 7.57 3.39 -3.40
CA THR A 37 8.23 3.77 -2.14
C THR A 37 9.67 3.22 -2.07
N LEU A 38 9.89 1.98 -2.50
CA LEU A 38 11.22 1.38 -2.51
C LEU A 38 12.16 2.03 -3.53
N SER A 39 11.66 2.43 -4.70
CA SER A 39 12.47 3.18 -5.68
C SER A 39 12.87 4.53 -5.10
N THR A 40 11.93 5.28 -4.53
CA THR A 40 12.23 6.56 -3.87
C THR A 40 13.27 6.42 -2.76
N ILE A 41 13.16 5.40 -1.89
CA ILE A 41 14.17 5.15 -0.83
C ILE A 41 15.54 4.83 -1.43
N THR A 42 15.58 4.10 -2.54
CA THR A 42 16.83 3.75 -3.21
C THR A 42 17.47 4.98 -3.85
N ASP A 43 16.69 5.82 -4.53
CA ASP A 43 17.16 7.07 -5.15
C ASP A 43 17.72 8.02 -4.07
N LEU A 44 17.00 8.18 -2.96
CA LEU A 44 17.45 8.98 -1.83
C LEU A 44 18.73 8.42 -1.19
N LYS A 45 18.90 7.09 -1.19
CA LYS A 45 20.14 6.48 -0.69
C LYS A 45 21.32 6.72 -1.64
N GLN A 46 21.09 6.75 -2.95
CA GLN A 46 22.13 7.09 -3.94
C GLN A 46 22.59 8.54 -3.81
N SER A 47 21.73 9.44 -3.34
CA SER A 47 22.09 10.83 -2.99
C SER A 47 22.93 10.95 -1.69
N CYS A 48 23.52 9.87 -1.18
CA CYS A 48 24.33 9.82 0.05
C CYS A 48 23.62 10.29 1.33
N LEU A 49 22.28 10.34 1.36
CA LEU A 49 21.52 10.71 2.56
C LEU A 49 21.63 9.64 3.65
N ASN A 50 21.67 10.08 4.90
CA ASN A 50 21.59 9.21 6.07
C ASN A 50 20.16 8.71 6.28
N TYR A 51 19.99 7.54 6.92
CA TYR A 51 18.68 6.92 7.10
C TYR A 51 17.66 7.81 7.83
N THR A 52 18.12 8.66 8.76
CA THR A 52 17.27 9.67 9.42
C THR A 52 16.77 10.71 8.43
N GLN A 53 17.66 11.26 7.60
CA GLN A 53 17.29 12.26 6.58
C GLN A 53 16.35 11.67 5.53
N ILE A 54 16.55 10.41 5.14
CA ILE A 54 15.62 9.69 4.25
C ILE A 54 14.24 9.58 4.91
N ALA A 55 14.18 9.22 6.19
CA ALA A 55 12.92 9.13 6.92
C ALA A 55 12.21 10.50 7.02
N ASP A 56 12.94 11.56 7.36
CA ASP A 56 12.40 12.91 7.46
C ASP A 56 11.89 13.40 6.10
N GLN A 57 12.62 13.14 5.02
CA GLN A 57 12.20 13.51 3.69
C GLN A 57 10.94 12.76 3.24
N LEU A 58 10.82 11.46 3.55
CA LEU A 58 9.62 10.68 3.28
C LEU A 58 8.42 11.19 4.09
N ASN A 59 8.63 11.56 5.34
CA ASN A 59 7.59 12.17 6.18
C ASN A 59 7.16 13.55 5.64
N ASN A 60 8.12 14.39 5.25
CA ASN A 60 7.86 15.72 4.67
C ASN A 60 7.12 15.64 3.33
N GLN A 61 7.37 14.60 2.55
CA GLN A 61 6.65 14.33 1.31
C GLN A 61 5.26 13.68 1.53
N GLY A 62 4.86 13.43 2.78
CA GLY A 62 3.60 12.77 3.11
C GLY A 62 3.52 11.33 2.62
N VAL A 63 4.67 10.68 2.40
CA VAL A 63 4.72 9.29 1.92
C VAL A 63 4.36 8.37 3.08
N SER A 64 3.24 7.68 2.97
CA SER A 64 2.86 6.65 3.93
C SER A 64 3.87 5.50 3.96
N THR A 65 4.02 4.87 5.13
CA THR A 65 4.84 3.66 5.27
C THR A 65 4.27 2.50 4.45
N ILE A 66 5.07 1.46 4.20
CA ILE A 66 4.64 0.26 3.44
C ILE A 66 3.46 -0.47 4.10
N SER A 67 3.32 -0.38 5.43
CA SER A 67 2.17 -0.89 6.18
C SER A 67 0.94 0.03 6.10
N GLY A 68 1.07 1.22 5.49
CA GLY A 68 0.04 2.25 5.44
C GLY A 68 -0.24 2.90 6.79
N LYS A 69 0.65 2.72 7.78
CA LYS A 69 0.43 3.14 9.17
C LYS A 69 1.69 3.74 9.77
N GLY A 70 1.56 4.95 10.30
CA GLY A 70 2.60 5.65 11.06
C GLY A 70 3.63 6.39 10.21
N ILE A 71 4.63 6.94 10.89
CA ILE A 71 5.72 7.74 10.32
C ILE A 71 6.94 6.89 9.94
N TRP A 72 7.72 7.36 8.98
CA TRP A 72 9.03 6.80 8.68
C TRP A 72 9.99 7.02 9.84
N ARG A 73 10.65 5.93 10.25
CA ARG A 73 11.74 5.93 11.22
C ARG A 73 13.02 5.45 10.54
N ALA A 74 14.17 5.96 10.97
CA ALA A 74 15.48 5.56 10.45
C ALA A 74 15.70 4.04 10.53
N SER A 75 15.25 3.39 11.60
CA SER A 75 15.34 1.93 11.77
C SER A 75 14.50 1.16 10.74
N THR A 76 13.31 1.67 10.39
CA THR A 76 12.44 1.10 9.35
C THR A 76 13.08 1.22 7.97
N VAL A 77 13.65 2.39 7.64
CA VAL A 77 14.40 2.61 6.39
C VAL A 77 15.61 1.68 6.29
N SER A 78 16.40 1.59 7.37
CA SER A 78 17.58 0.71 7.42
C SER A 78 17.19 -0.76 7.22
N ARG A 79 16.12 -1.22 7.89
CA ARG A 79 15.64 -2.61 7.75
C ARG A 79 15.15 -2.90 6.34
N LEU A 80 14.51 -1.94 5.68
CA LEU A 80 14.06 -2.08 4.28
C LEU A 80 15.21 -2.14 3.29
N LEU A 81 16.26 -1.35 3.49
CA LEU A 81 17.45 -1.35 2.64
C LEU A 81 18.35 -2.57 2.86
N LYS A 82 18.40 -3.09 4.09
CA LYS A 82 19.19 -4.29 4.43
C LYS A 82 18.52 -5.59 3.98
N ASN A 83 17.20 -5.62 3.92
CA ASN A 83 16.42 -6.82 3.58
C ASN A 83 16.07 -6.87 2.08
N LYS A 84 16.98 -6.35 1.25
CA LYS A 84 16.84 -6.20 -0.21
C LYS A 84 17.21 -7.48 -0.92
#